data_AF-A0A7X3Z9E4-F1
#
_entry.id   AF-A0A7X3Z9E4-F1
#
_cell.length_a   1.000
_cell.length_b   1.000
_cell.length_c   1.000
_cell.angle_alpha   90.00
_cell.angle_beta   90.00
_cell.angle_gamma   90.00
#
_symmetry.space_group_name_H-M   'P 1'
#
loop_
_entity.id
_entity.type
_entity.pdbx_description
1 polymer ?
#
loop_
_entity_poly.entity_id
_entity_poly.type
_entity_poly.pdbx_seq_one_letter_code
_entity_poly.pdbx_strand_id
1 'polypeptide(L)' 'MLKGRLGLDSAHVPHADRAGCLYLARGALTAKDGTLRFVQGDTAPQD' A
#
# COMPACT_ATOMS: atom_id res chain seq x y z
N MET A 1 -15.48 -8.98 -3.50
CA MET A 1 -14.31 -8.43 -2.77
C MET A 1 -14.75 -7.19 -2.00
N LEU A 2 -14.38 -7.06 -0.72
CA LEU A 2 -14.73 -5.89 0.08
C LEU A 2 -13.97 -4.66 -0.45
N LYS A 3 -14.68 -3.56 -0.74
CA LYS A 3 -14.06 -2.31 -1.22
C LYS A 3 -13.01 -1.84 -0.20
N GLY A 4 -11.78 -1.61 -0.64
CA GLY A 4 -10.66 -1.17 0.22
C GLY A 4 -9.79 -2.27 0.84
N ARG A 5 -10.06 -3.56 0.59
CA ARG A 5 -9.12 -4.64 0.97
C ARG A 5 -7.98 -4.74 -0.05
N LEU A 6 -6.78 -5.04 0.43
CA LEU A 6 -5.54 -5.12 -0.36
C LEU A 6 -5.44 -6.31 -1.33
N GLY A 7 -6.49 -7.10 -1.49
CA GLY A 7 -6.48 -8.30 -2.35
C GLY A 7 -5.41 -9.34 -1.97
N LEU A 8 -4.88 -9.30 -0.74
CA LEU A 8 -3.81 -10.21 -0.29
C LEU A 8 -4.26 -11.67 -0.21
N ASP A 9 -5.57 -11.91 -0.21
CA ASP A 9 -6.16 -13.24 -0.25
C ASP A 9 -5.92 -13.97 -1.59
N SER A 10 -5.72 -13.24 -2.70
CA SER A 10 -5.33 -13.82 -4.00
C SER A 10 -3.84 -13.66 -4.32
N ALA A 11 -3.06 -12.97 -3.46
CA ALA A 11 -1.64 -12.74 -3.67
C ALA A 11 -0.83 -14.02 -3.42
N HIS A 12 -0.68 -14.83 -4.46
CA HIS A 12 0.06 -16.09 -4.45
C HIS A 12 1.57 -15.87 -4.64
N VAL A 13 2.18 -15.05 -3.77
CA VAL A 13 3.65 -14.89 -3.71
C VAL A 13 4.17 -15.68 -2.51
N PRO A 14 4.97 -16.76 -2.74
CA PRO A 14 5.58 -17.54 -1.67
C PRO A 14 6.32 -16.64 -0.68
N HIS A 15 6.30 -16.98 0.61
CA HIS A 15 6.89 -16.12 1.64
C HIS A 15 8.37 -15.80 1.39
N ALA A 16 9.13 -16.77 0.85
CA ALA A 16 10.54 -16.63 0.49
C ALA A 16 10.80 -15.66 -0.67
N ASP A 17 9.82 -15.47 -1.56
CA ASP A 17 9.93 -14.62 -2.76
C ASP A 17 9.41 -13.20 -2.51
N ARG A 18 8.90 -12.92 -1.30
CA ARG A 18 8.49 -11.57 -0.93
C ARG A 18 9.74 -10.73 -0.75
N ALA A 19 9.89 -9.68 -1.57
CA ALA A 19 10.85 -8.62 -1.29
C ALA A 19 10.54 -8.04 0.10
N GLY A 20 11.35 -8.43 1.08
CA GLY A 20 11.05 -8.27 2.49
C GLY A 20 11.42 -6.88 2.99
N CYS A 21 10.42 -6.18 3.51
CA CYS A 21 10.49 -4.90 4.23
C CYS A 21 10.80 -3.66 3.38
N LEU A 22 9.91 -2.67 3.51
CA LEU A 22 10.10 -1.31 3.02
C LEU A 22 10.14 -0.37 4.22
N TYR A 23 11.16 0.48 4.31
CA TYR A 23 11.21 1.55 5.30
C TYR A 23 10.50 2.78 4.76
N LEU A 24 9.44 3.20 5.45
CA LEU A 24 8.64 4.38 5.14
C LEU A 24 8.72 5.35 6.32
N ALA A 25 8.95 6.64 6.06
CA ALA A 25 9.02 7.64 7.11
C ALA A 25 8.39 8.96 6.66
N ARG A 26 7.76 9.67 7.60
CA ARG A 26 7.21 11.03 7.41
C ARG A 26 6.22 11.14 6.24
N GLY A 27 5.32 10.17 6.11
CA GLY A 27 4.28 10.17 5.07
C GLY A 27 3.04 9.38 5.48
N ALA A 28 1.97 9.53 4.71
CA ALA A 28 0.71 8.82 4.92
C ALA A 28 0.68 7.52 4.12
N LEU A 29 0.46 6.40 4.80
CA LEU A 29 0.18 5.09 4.18
C LEU A 29 -1.33 4.84 4.21
N THR A 30 -1.95 4.73 3.05
CA THR A 30 -3.41 4.61 2.88
C THR A 30 -3.77 3.44 1.98
N ALA A 31 -4.95 2.86 2.19
CA ALA A 31 -5.53 1.92 1.23
C ALA A 31 -6.32 2.70 0.18
N LYS A 32 -5.96 2.55 -1.10
CA LYS A 32 -6.65 3.16 -2.23
C LYS A 32 -6.76 2.16 -3.37
N ASP A 33 -7.96 1.97 -3.91
CA ASP A 33 -8.22 1.11 -5.07
C ASP A 33 -7.63 -0.32 -4.93
N GLY A 34 -7.68 -0.89 -3.71
CA GLY A 34 -7.16 -2.22 -3.43
C GLY A 34 -5.63 -2.31 -3.30
N THR A 35 -4.93 -1.18 -3.25
CA THR A 35 -3.46 -1.10 -3.13
C THR A 35 -3.04 -0.23 -1.94
N LEU A 36 -1.82 -0.42 -1.45
CA LEU A 36 -1.17 0.50 -0.52
C LEU A 36 -0.62 1.72 -1.27
N ARG A 37 -1.06 2.92 -0.90
CA ARG A 37 -0.54 4.20 -1.40
C ARG A 37 0.23 4.89 -0.28
N PHE A 38 1.51 5.15 -0.51
CA PHE A 38 2.34 5.99 0.36
C PHE A 38 2.55 7.36 -0.28
N VAL A 39 2.41 8.44 0.49
CA VAL A 39 2.73 9.81 0.05
C VAL A 39 3.56 10.50 1.13
N GLN A 40 4.70 11.08 0.74
CA GLN A 40 5.58 11.86 1.63
C GLN A 40 5.51 13.34 1.25
N GLY A 41 5.62 14.22 2.24
CA GLY A 41 5.58 15.68 2.02
C GLY A 41 4.16 16.24 2.05
N ASP A 42 4.03 17.51 1.68
CA ASP A 42 2.78 18.25 1.82
C ASP A 42 1.76 17.82 0.76
N THR A 43 0.68 17.18 1.20
CA THR A 43 -0.45 16.79 0.37
C THR A 43 -1.47 17.91 0.33
N ALA A 44 -1.12 19.05 -0.24
CA ALA A 44 -2.14 19.97 -0.72
C ALA A 44 -3.06 19.17 -1.67
N PRO A 45 -4.40 19.32 -1.57
CA PRO A 45 -5.29 18.74 -2.57
C PRO A 45 -4.82 19.22 -3.95
N GLN A 46 -4.43 18.29 -4.82
CA GLN A 46 -4.36 18.60 -6.24
C GLN A 46 -5.81 18.53 -6.73
N ASP A 47 -6.40 19.71 -6.93
CA ASP A 47 -7.68 19.89 -7.62
C ASP A 47 -7.68 19.18 -8.98
#